data_AF-A0A968ZTC7-F1
#
_entry.id   AF-A0A968ZTC7-F1
#
_cell.length_a   1.000
_cell.length_b   1.000
_cell.length_c   1.000
_cell.angle_alpha   90.00
_cell.angle_beta   90.00
_cell.angle_gamma   90.00
#
_symmetry.space_group_name_H-M   'P 1'
#
loop_
_entity.id
_entity.type
_entity.pdbx_description
1 polymer ?
#
loop_
_entity_poly.entity_id
_entity_poly.type
_entity_poly.pdbx_seq_one_letter_code
_entity_poly.pdbx_strand_id
1 'polypeptide(L)'
;MPTLHHFLDFIQKFDFDMPVGQDMVNEALSLIILELRTWLHSRVGQAISAPSTIDPDAQFTVFALDSVNDDIDAAIIALSAQSFMLRKAFELRSCISIVDEAPVLLKFEALARIVGMMCSNGMASGIKPVIISQDPASVANSIIASQITNNLKVRFIGAITRNAAKEFERLLGYDPAVLAPNTTEQFFTNAQTLSSSWLVDIDSKLVHCDHYLPPEWLAALANNKSEIWLRNVVTARFQNKYQAHSAFTDIYVEALRAGRIDYLYSNREKLQKPVLTHA
;
A
#
# COMPACT_ATOMS: atom_id res chain seq x y z
N MET A 1 19.81 -14.98 -13.97
CA MET A 1 18.69 -14.30 -14.68
C MET A 1 19.30 -13.27 -15.61
N PRO A 2 18.92 -13.23 -16.90
CA PRO A 2 19.44 -12.22 -17.83
C PRO A 2 19.00 -10.81 -17.40
N THR A 3 19.83 -9.82 -17.69
CA THR A 3 19.63 -8.39 -17.33
C THR A 3 19.70 -7.55 -18.60
N LEU A 4 19.44 -6.23 -18.49
CA LEU A 4 19.58 -5.32 -19.63
C LEU A 4 20.97 -5.38 -20.28
N HIS A 5 22.05 -5.57 -19.50
CA HIS A 5 23.39 -5.80 -20.03
C HIS A 5 23.47 -7.02 -20.95
N HIS A 6 22.88 -8.14 -20.52
CA HIS A 6 22.85 -9.38 -21.31
C HIS A 6 22.00 -9.21 -22.58
N PHE A 7 20.91 -8.43 -22.51
CA PHE A 7 20.07 -8.14 -23.66
C PHE A 7 20.76 -7.22 -24.68
N LEU A 8 21.48 -6.21 -24.20
CA LEU A 8 22.29 -5.33 -25.06
C LEU A 8 23.41 -6.13 -25.77
N ASP A 9 24.10 -7.00 -25.03
CA ASP A 9 25.12 -7.88 -25.59
C ASP A 9 24.54 -8.85 -26.64
N PHE A 10 23.32 -9.33 -26.42
CA PHE A 10 22.62 -10.18 -27.38
C PHE A 10 22.30 -9.40 -28.65
N ILE A 11 21.65 -8.22 -28.56
CA ILE A 11 21.29 -7.41 -29.74
C ILE A 11 22.51 -7.01 -30.56
N GLN A 12 23.64 -6.69 -29.91
CA GLN A 12 24.87 -6.32 -30.62
C GLN A 12 25.51 -7.46 -31.42
N LYS A 13 25.23 -8.72 -31.04
CA LYS A 13 25.87 -9.90 -31.63
C LYS A 13 24.92 -10.72 -32.49
N PHE A 14 23.62 -10.47 -32.39
CA PHE A 14 22.61 -11.23 -33.11
C PHE A 14 22.52 -10.78 -34.56
N ASP A 15 22.62 -11.74 -35.48
CA ASP A 15 22.45 -11.49 -36.91
C ASP A 15 20.97 -11.59 -37.27
N PHE A 16 20.38 -10.47 -37.64
CA PHE A 16 18.96 -10.38 -37.95
C PHE A 16 18.75 -10.65 -39.45
N ASP A 17 18.47 -11.91 -39.78
CA ASP A 17 18.06 -12.30 -41.13
C ASP A 17 16.58 -11.92 -41.36
N MET A 18 16.36 -10.72 -41.89
CA MET A 18 15.04 -10.19 -42.21
C MET A 18 14.91 -9.87 -43.70
N PRO A 19 13.72 -10.03 -44.30
CA PRO A 19 13.45 -9.72 -45.71
C PRO A 19 13.30 -8.19 -45.94
N VAL A 20 14.18 -7.41 -45.31
CA VAL A 20 14.27 -5.95 -45.38
C VAL A 20 15.75 -5.63 -45.62
N GLY A 21 16.06 -4.63 -46.43
CA GLY A 21 17.47 -4.34 -46.79
C GLY A 21 18.37 -4.17 -45.55
N GLN A 22 19.57 -4.77 -45.60
CA GLN A 22 20.53 -4.79 -44.49
C GLN A 22 20.81 -3.39 -43.91
N ASP A 23 20.83 -2.35 -44.76
CA ASP A 23 21.09 -0.97 -44.34
C ASP A 23 20.02 -0.44 -43.38
N MET A 24 18.74 -0.72 -43.66
CA MET A 24 17.63 -0.33 -42.78
C MET A 24 17.68 -1.07 -41.44
N VAL A 25 18.10 -2.34 -41.46
CA VAL A 25 18.28 -3.15 -40.25
C VAL A 25 19.41 -2.56 -39.40
N ASN A 26 20.54 -2.22 -40.01
CA ASN A 26 21.69 -1.63 -39.33
C ASN A 26 21.37 -0.25 -38.73
N GLU A 27 20.63 0.60 -39.45
CA GLU A 27 20.17 1.89 -38.92
C GLU A 27 19.24 1.72 -37.72
N ALA A 28 18.25 0.82 -37.82
CA ALA A 28 17.33 0.53 -36.72
C ALA A 28 18.05 -0.05 -35.50
N LEU A 29 18.99 -0.98 -35.70
CA LEU A 29 19.80 -1.55 -34.62
C LEU A 29 20.67 -0.50 -33.94
N SER A 30 21.28 0.39 -34.71
CA SER A 30 22.09 1.49 -34.18
C SER A 30 21.26 2.41 -33.28
N LEU A 31 20.03 2.72 -33.68
CA LEU A 31 19.09 3.50 -32.88
C LEU A 31 18.67 2.77 -31.59
N ILE A 32 18.31 1.49 -31.69
CA ILE A 32 17.95 0.67 -30.53
C ILE A 32 19.11 0.58 -29.53
N ILE A 33 20.33 0.32 -30.01
CA ILE A 33 21.53 0.25 -29.17
C ILE A 33 21.79 1.59 -28.47
N LEU A 34 21.62 2.72 -29.18
CA LEU A 34 21.76 4.04 -28.60
C LEU A 34 20.76 4.27 -27.46
N GLU A 35 19.48 3.97 -27.68
CA GLU A 35 18.43 4.09 -26.67
C GLU A 35 18.69 3.20 -25.45
N LEU A 36 19.06 1.93 -25.66
CA LEU A 36 19.38 1.00 -24.58
C LEU A 36 20.58 1.46 -23.75
N ARG A 37 21.60 2.05 -24.39
CA ARG A 37 22.75 2.66 -23.69
C ARG A 37 22.35 3.89 -22.89
N THR A 38 21.50 4.74 -23.45
CA THR A 38 20.93 5.89 -22.71
C THR A 38 20.18 5.40 -21.48
N TRP A 39 19.38 4.34 -21.63
CA TRP A 39 18.67 3.72 -20.51
C TRP A 39 19.62 3.16 -19.46
N LEU A 40 20.71 2.48 -19.81
CA LEU A 40 21.69 1.95 -18.85
C LEU A 40 22.23 3.01 -17.87
N HIS A 41 22.33 4.27 -18.31
CA HIS A 41 22.79 5.38 -17.49
C HIS A 41 21.68 6.05 -16.66
N SER A 42 20.42 5.76 -16.94
CA SER A 42 19.30 6.23 -16.14
C SER A 42 19.15 5.41 -14.84
N ARG A 43 18.47 6.00 -13.85
CA ARG A 43 18.14 5.32 -12.58
C ARG A 43 17.39 4.01 -12.83
N VAL A 44 16.50 4.04 -13.82
CA VAL A 44 15.71 2.92 -14.33
C VAL A 44 16.59 1.80 -14.88
N GLY A 45 17.48 2.15 -15.81
CA GLY A 45 18.35 1.15 -16.43
C GLY A 45 19.25 0.50 -15.40
N GLN A 46 19.79 1.25 -14.45
CA GLN A 46 20.60 0.70 -13.37
C GLN A 46 19.84 -0.37 -12.55
N ALA A 47 18.56 -0.14 -12.27
CA ALA A 47 17.73 -1.09 -11.52
C ALA A 47 17.47 -2.40 -12.29
N ILE A 48 17.16 -2.33 -13.60
CA ILE A 48 16.90 -3.51 -14.44
C ILE A 48 18.19 -4.18 -15.00
N SER A 49 19.32 -3.54 -14.78
CA SER A 49 20.64 -3.99 -15.22
C SER A 49 21.36 -4.89 -14.22
N ALA A 50 20.87 -4.91 -12.99
CA ALA A 50 21.35 -5.78 -11.93
C ALA A 50 20.35 -6.93 -11.67
N PRO A 51 20.81 -8.07 -11.15
CA PRO A 51 19.91 -9.09 -10.62
C PRO A 51 18.96 -8.50 -9.58
N SER A 52 17.70 -8.93 -9.60
CA SER A 52 16.72 -8.52 -8.59
C SER A 52 17.17 -8.95 -7.20
N THR A 53 17.06 -8.03 -6.23
CA THR A 53 17.32 -8.27 -4.81
C THR A 53 16.05 -8.65 -4.04
N ILE A 54 14.92 -8.77 -4.74
CA ILE A 54 13.66 -9.17 -4.13
C ILE A 54 13.78 -10.65 -3.72
N ASP A 55 13.67 -10.89 -2.42
CA ASP A 55 13.66 -12.24 -1.86
C ASP A 55 12.45 -13.01 -2.44
N PRO A 56 12.69 -14.05 -3.26
CA PRO A 56 11.61 -14.79 -3.86
C PRO A 56 10.82 -15.61 -2.84
N ASP A 57 11.35 -15.89 -1.65
CA ASP A 57 10.71 -16.71 -0.62
C ASP A 57 9.96 -15.87 0.44
N ALA A 58 9.99 -14.53 0.30
CA ALA A 58 9.30 -13.63 1.20
C ALA A 58 7.79 -13.91 1.24
N GLN A 59 7.25 -14.06 2.46
CA GLN A 59 5.82 -14.22 2.72
C GLN A 59 5.05 -12.89 2.66
N PHE A 60 5.76 -11.78 2.90
CA PHE A 60 5.22 -10.44 2.86
C PHE A 60 6.25 -9.50 2.23
N THR A 61 5.84 -8.82 1.16
CA THR A 61 6.71 -7.93 0.39
C THR A 61 6.02 -6.59 0.25
N VAL A 62 6.73 -5.52 0.62
CA VAL A 62 6.26 -4.14 0.48
C VAL A 62 7.08 -3.45 -0.60
N PHE A 63 6.40 -2.94 -1.62
CA PHE A 63 7.00 -2.08 -2.62
C PHE A 63 6.79 -0.61 -2.20
N ALA A 64 7.82 0.00 -1.63
CA ALA A 64 7.76 1.39 -1.20
C ALA A 64 7.90 2.33 -2.42
N LEU A 65 6.95 3.25 -2.58
CA LEU A 65 6.85 4.18 -3.71
C LEU A 65 7.26 5.62 -3.34
N ASP A 66 7.86 5.81 -2.17
CA ASP A 66 8.12 7.11 -1.52
C ASP A 66 9.06 8.06 -2.32
N SER A 67 9.72 7.56 -3.36
CA SER A 67 10.64 8.35 -4.21
C SER A 67 10.28 8.36 -5.69
N VAL A 68 9.05 7.98 -6.05
CA VAL A 68 8.59 7.92 -7.44
C VAL A 68 7.99 9.25 -7.84
N ASN A 69 8.75 10.03 -8.61
CA ASN A 69 8.34 11.35 -9.09
C ASN A 69 7.97 11.37 -10.57
N ASP A 70 8.17 10.27 -11.28
CA ASP A 70 8.00 10.16 -12.74
C ASP A 70 7.30 8.84 -13.11
N ASP A 71 6.53 8.85 -14.19
CA ASP A 71 5.79 7.72 -14.73
C ASP A 71 6.72 6.54 -15.09
N ILE A 72 7.94 6.83 -15.52
CA ILE A 72 8.91 5.79 -15.88
C ILE A 72 9.38 5.01 -14.64
N ASP A 73 9.72 5.72 -13.55
CA ASP A 73 10.09 5.10 -12.27
C ASP A 73 8.92 4.26 -11.72
N ALA A 74 7.69 4.79 -11.83
CA ALA A 74 6.49 4.07 -11.43
C ALA A 74 6.30 2.78 -12.24
N ALA A 75 6.52 2.83 -13.55
CA ALA A 75 6.35 1.68 -14.44
C ALA A 75 7.26 0.51 -14.07
N ILE A 76 8.51 0.75 -13.66
CA ILE A 76 9.44 -0.33 -13.31
C ILE A 76 9.04 -1.01 -12.02
N ILE A 77 8.64 -0.21 -11.02
CA ILE A 77 8.17 -0.77 -9.75
C ILE A 77 6.88 -1.54 -9.98
N ALA A 78 5.98 -1.00 -10.81
CA ALA A 78 4.76 -1.66 -11.23
C ALA A 78 5.07 -3.04 -11.87
N LEU A 79 5.98 -3.07 -12.85
CA LEU A 79 6.39 -4.30 -13.54
C LEU A 79 7.09 -5.30 -12.61
N SER A 80 7.93 -4.80 -11.70
CA SER A 80 8.61 -5.62 -10.69
C SER A 80 7.62 -6.26 -9.72
N ALA A 81 6.68 -5.46 -9.22
CA ALA A 81 5.60 -5.93 -8.35
C ALA A 81 4.71 -6.94 -9.09
N GLN A 82 4.32 -6.66 -10.33
CA GLN A 82 3.52 -7.57 -11.16
C GLN A 82 4.21 -8.91 -11.36
N SER A 83 5.49 -8.88 -11.73
CA SER A 83 6.30 -10.09 -11.96
C SER A 83 6.41 -10.92 -10.69
N PHE A 84 6.67 -10.27 -9.55
CA PHE A 84 6.73 -10.92 -8.25
C PHE A 84 5.37 -11.54 -7.86
N MET A 85 4.29 -10.79 -8.02
CA MET A 85 2.93 -11.27 -7.71
C MET A 85 2.53 -12.45 -8.59
N LEU A 86 2.79 -12.40 -9.90
CA LEU A 86 2.50 -13.51 -10.81
C LEU A 86 3.30 -14.76 -10.43
N ARG A 87 4.59 -14.60 -10.08
CA ARG A 87 5.39 -15.71 -9.59
C ARG A 87 4.79 -16.33 -8.33
N LYS A 88 4.41 -15.50 -7.34
CA LYS A 88 3.76 -15.98 -6.11
C LYS A 88 2.39 -16.59 -6.34
N ALA A 89 1.64 -16.07 -7.30
CA ALA A 89 0.34 -16.59 -7.72
C ALA A 89 0.44 -18.00 -8.33
N PHE A 90 1.53 -18.31 -9.05
CA PHE A 90 1.78 -19.66 -9.56
C PHE A 90 2.33 -20.62 -8.50
N GLU A 91 3.06 -20.10 -7.52
CA GLU A 91 3.64 -20.90 -6.43
C GLU A 91 2.61 -21.25 -5.34
N LEU A 92 1.73 -20.30 -5.01
CA LEU A 92 0.81 -20.37 -3.88
C LEU A 92 -0.63 -20.55 -4.36
N ARG A 93 -1.46 -21.20 -3.54
CA ARG A 93 -2.90 -21.34 -3.82
C ARG A 93 -3.64 -20.00 -3.87
N SER A 94 -3.21 -19.03 -3.06
CA SER A 94 -3.80 -17.70 -3.05
C SER A 94 -2.83 -16.66 -2.53
N CYS A 95 -2.79 -15.50 -3.18
CA CYS A 95 -2.00 -14.34 -2.81
C CYS A 95 -2.92 -13.13 -2.66
N ILE A 96 -2.61 -12.24 -1.70
CA ILE A 96 -3.31 -10.97 -1.53
C ILE A 96 -2.40 -9.86 -2.06
N SER A 97 -2.93 -9.02 -2.94
CA SER A 97 -2.26 -7.82 -3.42
C SER A 97 -2.94 -6.61 -2.79
N ILE A 98 -2.19 -5.76 -2.10
CA ILE A 98 -2.72 -4.58 -1.41
C ILE A 98 -2.17 -3.34 -2.11
N VAL A 99 -3.08 -2.48 -2.57
CA VAL A 99 -2.78 -1.16 -3.11
C VAL A 99 -3.21 -0.14 -2.07
N ASP A 100 -2.24 0.36 -1.30
CA ASP A 100 -2.46 1.42 -0.33
C ASP A 100 -2.37 2.80 -1.01
N GLU A 101 -3.10 3.77 -0.48
CA GLU A 101 -3.20 5.14 -1.02
C GLU A 101 -3.48 5.17 -2.53
N ALA A 102 -4.48 4.37 -2.95
CA ALA A 102 -4.83 4.20 -4.36
C ALA A 102 -5.04 5.50 -5.16
N PRO A 103 -5.62 6.60 -4.60
CA PRO A 103 -5.73 7.88 -5.31
C PRO A 103 -4.41 8.45 -5.82
N VAL A 104 -3.30 8.22 -5.11
CA VAL A 104 -1.97 8.66 -5.55
C VAL A 104 -1.42 7.71 -6.60
N LEU A 105 -1.53 6.40 -6.36
CA LEU A 105 -0.92 5.39 -7.21
C LEU A 105 -1.61 5.25 -8.57
N LEU A 106 -2.93 5.45 -8.63
CA LEU A 106 -3.71 5.37 -9.86
C LEU A 106 -3.50 6.55 -10.81
N LYS A 107 -2.74 7.60 -10.40
CA LYS A 107 -2.32 8.68 -11.30
C LYS A 107 -1.27 8.21 -12.30
N PHE A 108 -0.44 7.25 -11.90
CA PHE A 108 0.58 6.67 -12.77
C PHE A 108 -0.08 5.62 -13.66
N GLU A 109 -0.08 5.86 -14.97
CA GLU A 109 -0.81 5.01 -15.92
C GLU A 109 -0.36 3.54 -15.87
N ALA A 110 0.95 3.31 -15.75
CA ALA A 110 1.51 1.96 -15.68
C ALA A 110 1.02 1.19 -14.45
N LEU A 111 0.99 1.83 -13.28
CA LEU A 111 0.47 1.23 -12.04
C LEU A 111 -1.03 0.98 -12.17
N ALA A 112 -1.79 1.95 -12.65
CA ALA A 112 -3.23 1.82 -12.86
C ALA A 112 -3.56 0.61 -13.75
N ARG A 113 -2.87 0.45 -14.89
CA ARG A 113 -3.10 -0.69 -15.79
C ARG A 113 -2.84 -2.04 -15.12
N ILE A 114 -1.81 -2.15 -14.29
CA ILE A 114 -1.50 -3.39 -13.55
C ILE A 114 -2.58 -3.67 -12.51
N VAL A 115 -3.02 -2.67 -11.75
CA VAL A 115 -4.12 -2.81 -10.78
C VAL A 115 -5.41 -3.26 -11.48
N GLY A 116 -5.75 -2.66 -12.61
CA GLY A 116 -6.94 -3.01 -13.38
C GLY A 116 -6.91 -4.45 -13.91
N MET A 117 -5.73 -4.90 -14.36
CA MET A 117 -5.50 -6.30 -14.74
C MET A 117 -5.68 -7.26 -13.56
N MET A 118 -5.18 -6.90 -12.37
CA MET A 118 -5.36 -7.72 -11.15
C MET A 118 -6.84 -7.82 -10.75
N CYS A 119 -7.60 -6.73 -10.84
CA CYS A 119 -9.03 -6.73 -10.58
C CYS A 119 -9.82 -7.58 -11.58
N SER A 120 -9.42 -7.59 -12.85
CA SER A 120 -10.16 -8.30 -13.92
C SER A 120 -9.79 -9.78 -14.02
N ASN A 121 -8.49 -10.11 -13.96
CA ASN A 121 -7.96 -11.45 -14.26
C ASN A 121 -7.29 -12.13 -13.05
N GLY A 122 -7.04 -11.39 -11.97
CA GLY A 122 -6.26 -11.87 -10.84
C GLY A 122 -6.90 -13.08 -10.15
N MET A 123 -8.23 -13.14 -10.08
CA MET A 123 -8.94 -14.24 -9.42
C MET A 123 -8.67 -15.60 -10.10
N ALA A 124 -8.55 -15.65 -11.43
CA ALA A 124 -8.21 -16.87 -12.17
C ALA A 124 -6.78 -17.35 -11.87
N SER A 125 -5.90 -16.43 -11.48
CA SER A 125 -4.52 -16.70 -11.10
C SER A 125 -4.35 -16.84 -9.58
N GLY A 126 -5.42 -16.84 -8.77
CA GLY A 126 -5.33 -16.92 -7.30
C GLY A 126 -4.93 -15.60 -6.61
N ILE A 127 -4.89 -14.48 -7.33
CA ILE A 127 -4.62 -13.15 -6.79
C ILE A 127 -5.93 -12.50 -6.31
N LYS A 128 -5.92 -12.00 -5.07
CA LYS A 128 -7.03 -11.26 -4.46
C LYS A 128 -6.61 -9.80 -4.25
N PRO A 129 -7.04 -8.87 -5.12
CA PRO A 129 -6.70 -7.47 -4.98
C PRO A 129 -7.50 -6.82 -3.85
N VAL A 130 -6.84 -5.97 -3.08
CA VAL A 130 -7.39 -5.09 -2.05
C VAL A 130 -6.96 -3.69 -2.39
N ILE A 131 -7.93 -2.78 -2.53
CA ILE A 131 -7.69 -1.37 -2.82
C ILE A 131 -8.10 -0.57 -1.60
N ILE A 132 -7.17 0.21 -1.06
CA ILE A 132 -7.39 1.09 0.09
C ILE A 132 -7.40 2.53 -0.43
N SER A 133 -8.50 3.24 -0.17
CA SER A 133 -8.68 4.63 -0.60
C SER A 133 -9.49 5.41 0.43
N GLN A 134 -9.18 6.68 0.57
CA GLN A 134 -9.94 7.64 1.36
C GLN A 134 -11.04 8.33 0.52
N ASP A 135 -10.88 8.35 -0.80
CA ASP A 135 -11.79 9.02 -1.74
C ASP A 135 -12.27 8.06 -2.84
N PRO A 136 -13.58 7.76 -2.91
CA PRO A 136 -14.13 6.91 -3.96
C PRO A 136 -14.05 7.58 -5.34
N ALA A 137 -14.06 8.93 -5.42
CA ALA A 137 -14.05 9.64 -6.70
C ALA A 137 -12.75 9.43 -7.45
N SER A 138 -11.61 9.51 -6.76
CA SER A 138 -10.29 9.25 -7.35
C SER A 138 -10.18 7.85 -7.97
N VAL A 139 -10.83 6.85 -7.37
CA VAL A 139 -10.87 5.48 -7.92
C VAL A 139 -11.83 5.40 -9.10
N ALA A 140 -13.02 5.97 -8.97
CA ALA A 140 -14.08 5.93 -9.99
C ALA A 140 -13.77 6.78 -11.24
N ASN A 141 -12.89 7.77 -11.13
CA ASN A 141 -12.43 8.60 -12.25
C ASN A 141 -11.12 8.09 -12.89
N SER A 142 -10.55 6.99 -12.37
CA SER A 142 -9.33 6.41 -12.94
C SER A 142 -9.61 5.73 -14.29
N ILE A 143 -8.55 5.56 -15.09
CA ILE A 143 -8.63 4.89 -16.40
C ILE A 143 -9.11 3.42 -16.33
N ILE A 144 -9.06 2.82 -15.13
CA ILE A 144 -9.45 1.44 -14.85
C ILE A 144 -10.70 1.36 -13.95
N ALA A 145 -11.43 2.46 -13.78
CA ALA A 145 -12.56 2.54 -12.86
C ALA A 145 -13.56 1.39 -13.04
N SER A 146 -13.97 1.11 -14.28
CA SER A 146 -14.90 0.01 -14.59
C SER A 146 -14.35 -1.37 -14.23
N GLN A 147 -13.04 -1.57 -14.35
CA GLN A 147 -12.38 -2.83 -13.98
C GLN A 147 -12.35 -3.01 -12.47
N ILE A 148 -12.24 -1.93 -11.69
CA ILE A 148 -12.31 -1.97 -10.23
C ILE A 148 -13.75 -2.15 -9.77
N THR A 149 -14.64 -1.23 -10.17
CA THR A 149 -15.99 -1.14 -9.60
C THR A 149 -16.84 -2.37 -9.90
N ASN A 150 -16.71 -2.95 -11.10
CA ASN A 150 -17.49 -4.11 -11.50
C ASN A 150 -16.97 -5.44 -10.94
N ASN A 151 -15.68 -5.54 -10.59
CA ASN A 151 -15.07 -6.81 -10.17
C ASN A 151 -14.83 -6.90 -8.65
N LEU A 152 -14.79 -5.78 -7.93
CA LEU A 152 -14.71 -5.80 -6.47
C LEU A 152 -16.06 -6.18 -5.84
N LYS A 153 -16.13 -7.42 -5.33
CA LYS A 153 -17.34 -7.99 -4.72
C LYS A 153 -17.56 -7.63 -3.25
N VAL A 154 -16.48 -7.25 -2.56
CA VAL A 154 -16.48 -6.94 -1.14
C VAL A 154 -15.92 -5.54 -0.96
N ARG A 155 -16.65 -4.69 -0.23
CA ARG A 155 -16.22 -3.33 0.12
C ARG A 155 -16.37 -3.12 1.62
N PHE A 156 -15.34 -2.55 2.23
CA PHE A 156 -15.34 -2.13 3.62
C PHE A 156 -15.38 -0.61 3.64
N ILE A 157 -16.43 -0.03 4.22
CA ILE A 157 -16.64 1.41 4.29
C ILE A 157 -16.58 1.81 5.76
N GLY A 158 -15.55 2.57 6.13
CA GLY A 158 -15.36 3.09 7.47
C GLY A 158 -16.10 4.41 7.69
N ALA A 159 -15.58 5.24 8.59
CA ALA A 159 -16.05 6.60 8.79
C ALA A 159 -15.78 7.46 7.55
N ILE A 160 -16.79 8.21 7.11
CA ILE A 160 -16.70 9.09 5.93
C ILE A 160 -17.26 10.47 6.24
N THR A 161 -16.90 11.47 5.44
CA THR A 161 -17.52 12.80 5.54
C THR A 161 -18.90 12.81 4.87
N ARG A 162 -19.75 13.78 5.23
CA ARG A 162 -21.05 13.98 4.57
C ARG A 162 -20.94 14.24 3.07
N ASN A 163 -19.87 14.89 2.63
CA ASN A 163 -19.62 15.12 1.21
C ASN A 163 -19.23 13.81 0.51
N ALA A 164 -18.36 13.01 1.12
CA ALA A 164 -18.01 11.70 0.59
C ALA A 164 -19.24 10.79 0.44
N ALA A 165 -20.19 10.82 1.38
CA ALA A 165 -21.43 10.04 1.29
C ALA A 165 -22.23 10.32 -0.01
N LYS A 166 -22.26 11.57 -0.47
CA LYS A 166 -22.89 11.93 -1.75
C LYS A 166 -22.15 11.35 -2.95
N GLU A 167 -20.82 11.27 -2.88
CA GLU A 167 -20.02 10.62 -3.92
C GLU A 167 -20.23 9.11 -3.93
N PHE A 168 -20.36 8.46 -2.77
CA PHE A 168 -20.73 7.05 -2.68
C PHE A 168 -22.11 6.78 -3.29
N GLU A 169 -23.11 7.64 -3.04
CA GLU A 169 -24.42 7.56 -3.69
C GLU A 169 -24.28 7.70 -5.22
N ARG A 170 -23.61 8.76 -5.68
CA ARG A 170 -23.49 9.09 -7.11
C ARG A 170 -22.70 8.05 -7.91
N LEU A 171 -21.60 7.55 -7.34
CA LEU A 171 -20.63 6.71 -8.06
C LEU A 171 -20.87 5.22 -7.89
N LEU A 172 -21.38 4.82 -6.71
CA LEU A 172 -21.53 3.41 -6.35
C LEU A 172 -22.99 3.02 -6.07
N GLY A 173 -23.92 3.97 -6.10
CA GLY A 173 -25.36 3.70 -6.02
C GLY A 173 -25.87 3.36 -4.61
N TYR A 174 -25.13 3.72 -3.56
CA TYR A 174 -25.57 3.49 -2.19
C TYR A 174 -26.72 4.42 -1.79
N ASP A 175 -27.68 3.89 -1.04
CA ASP A 175 -28.73 4.68 -0.41
C ASP A 175 -28.13 5.58 0.70
N PRO A 176 -28.34 6.92 0.66
CA PRO A 176 -27.90 7.83 1.71
C PRO A 176 -28.33 7.45 3.12
N ALA A 177 -29.51 6.81 3.27
CA ALA A 177 -29.99 6.37 4.57
C ALA A 177 -29.10 5.29 5.19
N VAL A 178 -28.51 4.43 4.36
CA VAL A 178 -27.60 3.36 4.83
C VAL A 178 -26.22 3.91 5.16
N LEU A 179 -25.77 4.96 4.47
CA LEU A 179 -24.49 5.63 4.73
C LEU A 179 -24.56 6.67 5.85
N ALA A 180 -25.76 7.10 6.26
CA ALA A 180 -25.92 8.13 7.28
C ALA A 180 -25.15 7.83 8.58
N PRO A 181 -25.18 6.59 9.14
CA PRO A 181 -24.37 6.24 10.31
C PRO A 181 -22.87 6.43 10.10
N ASN A 182 -22.34 6.09 8.92
CA ASN A 182 -20.92 6.26 8.56
C ASN A 182 -20.43 7.71 8.63
N THR A 183 -21.34 8.68 8.57
CA THR A 183 -21.03 10.12 8.65
C THR A 183 -21.05 10.69 10.06
N THR A 184 -21.37 9.87 11.06
CA THR A 184 -21.52 10.27 12.46
C THR A 184 -20.38 9.74 13.32
N GLU A 185 -20.29 10.27 14.55
CA GLU A 185 -19.31 9.82 15.55
C GLU A 185 -19.46 8.34 15.91
N GLN A 186 -20.61 7.72 15.61
CA GLN A 186 -20.82 6.28 15.80
C GLN A 186 -19.79 5.43 15.05
N PHE A 187 -19.31 5.90 13.89
CA PHE A 187 -18.32 5.19 13.09
C PHE A 187 -16.87 5.55 13.41
N PHE A 188 -16.66 6.52 14.30
CA PHE A 188 -15.31 6.83 14.76
C PHE A 188 -14.79 5.70 15.65
N THR A 189 -13.47 5.59 15.72
CA THR A 189 -12.82 4.60 16.59
C THR A 189 -13.24 4.83 18.04
N ASN A 190 -13.72 3.79 18.70
CA ASN A 190 -14.11 3.85 20.09
C ASN A 190 -12.95 3.42 20.98
N ALA A 191 -12.34 4.39 21.67
CA ALA A 191 -11.22 4.17 22.58
C ALA A 191 -11.59 3.30 23.80
N GLN A 192 -12.85 3.29 24.24
CA GLN A 192 -13.27 2.47 25.39
C GLN A 192 -13.26 0.99 25.06
N THR A 193 -13.86 0.63 23.91
CA THR A 193 -13.99 -0.74 23.43
C THR A 193 -12.84 -1.20 22.56
N LEU A 194 -11.91 -0.29 22.19
CA LEU A 194 -10.80 -0.54 21.26
C LEU A 194 -11.31 -1.09 19.92
N SER A 195 -12.38 -0.48 19.41
CA SER A 195 -13.07 -0.97 18.22
C SER A 195 -13.22 0.10 17.14
N SER A 196 -13.36 -0.36 15.91
CA SER A 196 -13.70 0.44 14.73
C SER A 196 -14.98 -0.13 14.10
N SER A 197 -15.91 0.74 13.72
CA SER A 197 -17.15 0.32 13.04
C SER A 197 -16.99 0.40 11.53
N TRP A 198 -17.57 -0.58 10.85
CA TRP A 198 -17.48 -0.74 9.40
C TRP A 198 -18.83 -1.13 8.82
N LEU A 199 -19.14 -0.57 7.65
CA LEU A 199 -20.21 -1.04 6.79
C LEU A 199 -19.57 -1.95 5.75
N VAL A 200 -19.93 -3.23 5.77
CA VAL A 200 -19.41 -4.23 4.84
C VAL A 200 -20.48 -4.50 3.79
N ASP A 201 -20.15 -4.25 2.53
CA ASP A 201 -20.94 -4.63 1.37
C ASP A 201 -20.36 -5.92 0.80
N ILE A 202 -21.14 -6.99 0.85
CA ILE A 202 -20.81 -8.29 0.24
C ILE A 202 -21.89 -8.59 -0.79
N ASP A 203 -21.59 -8.35 -2.06
CA ASP A 203 -22.52 -8.64 -3.17
C ASP A 203 -23.91 -7.98 -2.94
N SER A 204 -23.89 -6.68 -2.63
CA SER A 204 -25.07 -5.85 -2.31
C SER A 204 -25.78 -6.18 -1.00
N LYS A 205 -25.22 -7.08 -0.18
CA LYS A 205 -25.67 -7.29 1.20
C LYS A 205 -24.87 -6.40 2.14
N LEU A 206 -25.56 -5.43 2.73
CA LEU A 206 -24.98 -4.45 3.62
C LEU A 206 -25.08 -4.93 5.06
N VAL A 207 -23.93 -5.05 5.73
CA VAL A 207 -23.81 -5.50 7.11
C VAL A 207 -23.01 -4.48 7.89
N HIS A 208 -23.59 -3.97 8.98
CA HIS A 208 -22.85 -3.19 9.96
C HIS A 208 -22.10 -4.15 10.89
N CYS A 209 -20.80 -3.92 11.09
CA CYS A 209 -20.02 -4.70 12.04
C CYS A 209 -18.98 -3.84 12.78
N ASP A 210 -18.72 -4.21 14.03
CA ASP A 210 -17.63 -3.67 14.80
C ASP A 210 -16.45 -4.64 14.77
N HIS A 211 -15.27 -4.11 14.45
CA HIS A 211 -14.02 -4.85 14.54
C HIS A 211 -13.28 -4.44 15.81
N TYR A 212 -12.95 -5.43 16.64
CA TYR A 212 -12.21 -5.26 17.89
C TYR A 212 -10.78 -5.72 17.68
N LEU A 213 -9.83 -4.80 17.85
CA LEU A 213 -8.43 -5.11 17.63
C LEU A 213 -7.78 -5.57 18.94
N PRO A 214 -6.92 -6.60 18.93
CA PRO A 214 -6.10 -6.91 20.10
C PRO A 214 -5.28 -5.69 20.54
N PRO A 215 -5.22 -5.37 21.84
CA PRO A 215 -4.48 -4.21 22.34
C PRO A 215 -3.03 -4.13 21.87
N GLU A 216 -2.36 -5.28 21.79
CA GLU A 216 -0.96 -5.40 21.39
C GLU A 216 -0.76 -4.98 19.93
N TRP A 217 -1.76 -5.19 19.08
CA TRP A 217 -1.72 -4.78 17.68
C TRP A 217 -1.93 -3.27 17.56
N LEU A 218 -2.88 -2.73 18.33
CA LEU A 218 -3.12 -1.29 18.36
C LEU A 218 -1.86 -0.53 18.83
N ALA A 219 -1.21 -1.02 19.89
CA ALA A 219 0.04 -0.46 20.38
C ALA A 219 1.17 -0.58 19.35
N ALA A 220 1.23 -1.68 18.58
CA ALA A 220 2.26 -1.84 17.54
C ALA A 220 2.09 -0.84 16.39
N LEU A 221 0.85 -0.47 16.06
CA LEU A 221 0.49 0.46 15.01
C LEU A 221 0.53 1.94 15.44
N ALA A 222 0.70 2.21 16.74
CA ALA A 222 0.79 3.55 17.29
C ALA A 222 1.97 4.33 16.68
N ASN A 223 1.67 5.40 15.93
CA ASN A 223 2.63 6.10 15.08
C ASN A 223 2.58 7.63 15.19
N ASN A 224 1.63 8.19 15.94
CA ASN A 224 1.56 9.64 16.05
C ASN A 224 2.70 10.16 16.96
N LYS A 225 2.98 11.47 16.94
CA LYS A 225 4.13 12.03 17.69
C LYS A 225 4.06 11.75 19.19
N SER A 226 2.87 11.85 19.80
CA SER A 226 2.67 11.63 21.23
C SER A 226 2.82 10.16 21.62
N GLU A 227 2.33 9.25 20.78
CA GLU A 227 2.48 7.80 20.87
C GLU A 227 3.92 7.35 20.74
N ILE A 228 4.64 7.84 19.71
CA ILE A 228 6.06 7.52 19.50
C ILE A 228 6.87 7.93 20.73
N TRP A 229 6.64 9.13 21.26
CA TRP A 229 7.31 9.59 22.48
C TRP A 229 7.02 8.66 23.66
N LEU A 230 5.75 8.34 23.91
CA LEU A 230 5.35 7.47 25.03
C LEU A 230 5.98 6.09 24.89
N ARG A 231 5.94 5.51 23.68
CA ARG A 231 6.59 4.23 23.36
C ARG A 231 8.06 4.29 23.68
N ASN A 232 8.78 5.30 23.21
CA ASN A 232 10.23 5.44 23.44
C ASN A 232 10.56 5.59 24.93
N VAL A 233 9.75 6.34 25.69
CA VAL A 233 9.93 6.51 27.14
C VAL A 233 9.74 5.20 27.89
N VAL A 234 8.76 4.39 27.50
CA VAL A 234 8.49 3.09 28.14
C VAL A 234 9.54 2.07 27.72
N THR A 235 9.84 1.95 26.43
CA THR A 235 10.76 0.93 25.91
C THR A 235 12.18 1.11 26.42
N ALA A 236 12.62 2.35 26.66
CA ALA A 236 13.94 2.63 27.25
C ALA A 236 14.15 2.01 28.65
N ARG A 237 13.08 1.59 29.34
CA ARG A 237 13.16 0.98 30.69
C ARG A 237 13.39 -0.53 30.65
N PHE A 238 13.35 -1.15 29.48
CA PHE A 238 13.40 -2.60 29.33
C PHE A 238 14.50 -3.03 28.36
N GLN A 239 15.22 -4.10 28.69
CA GLN A 239 16.20 -4.70 27.77
C GLN A 239 15.54 -5.62 26.75
N ASN A 240 14.46 -6.30 27.14
CA ASN A 240 13.73 -7.22 26.27
C ASN A 240 12.61 -6.48 25.51
N LYS A 241 12.68 -6.49 24.17
CA LYS A 241 11.71 -5.81 23.30
C LYS A 241 10.26 -6.29 23.47
N TYR A 242 10.05 -7.56 23.82
CA TYR A 242 8.70 -8.11 24.00
C TYR A 242 8.09 -7.66 25.34
N GLN A 243 8.90 -7.61 26.40
CA GLN A 243 8.47 -7.04 27.68
C GLN A 243 8.20 -5.54 27.55
N ALA A 244 9.05 -4.83 26.80
CA ALA A 244 8.86 -3.43 26.47
C ALA A 244 7.53 -3.18 25.75
N HIS A 245 7.20 -4.02 24.76
CA HIS A 245 5.94 -3.93 24.01
C HIS A 245 4.72 -4.21 24.87
N SER A 246 4.79 -5.24 25.72
CA SER A 246 3.71 -5.56 26.67
C SER A 246 3.45 -4.40 27.63
N ALA A 247 4.51 -3.88 28.27
CA ALA A 247 4.39 -2.77 29.20
C ALA A 247 3.90 -1.48 28.53
N PHE A 248 4.33 -1.22 27.29
CA PHE A 248 3.82 -0.11 26.50
C PHE A 248 2.34 -0.29 26.17
N THR A 249 1.91 -1.50 25.80
CA THR A 249 0.51 -1.80 25.48
C THR A 249 -0.42 -1.47 26.64
N ASP A 250 -0.07 -1.89 27.86
CA ASP A 250 -0.90 -1.64 29.05
C ASP A 250 -1.08 -0.13 29.30
N ILE A 251 0.02 0.62 29.28
CA ILE A 251 0.03 2.08 29.50
C ILE A 251 -0.72 2.79 28.36
N TYR A 252 -0.51 2.34 27.11
CA TYR A 252 -1.12 2.93 25.94
C TYR A 252 -2.65 2.79 25.96
N VAL A 253 -3.16 1.59 26.28
CA VAL A 253 -4.60 1.34 26.38
C VAL A 253 -5.24 2.18 27.47
N GLU A 254 -4.62 2.26 28.64
CA GLU A 254 -5.11 3.10 29.74
C GLU A 254 -5.16 4.58 29.33
N ALA A 255 -4.08 5.08 28.72
CA ALA A 255 -3.99 6.45 28.25
C ALA A 255 -5.00 6.76 27.13
N LEU A 256 -5.22 5.81 26.23
CA LEU A 256 -6.18 5.92 25.13
C LEU A 256 -7.62 5.99 25.66
N ARG A 257 -8.00 5.06 26.55
CA ARG A 257 -9.31 5.04 27.22
C ARG A 257 -9.57 6.30 28.04
N ALA A 258 -8.53 6.83 28.67
CA ALA A 258 -8.65 8.06 29.45
C ALA A 258 -8.62 9.34 28.60
N GLY A 259 -8.30 9.26 27.30
CA GLY A 259 -8.10 10.43 26.45
C GLY A 259 -6.90 11.30 26.87
N ARG A 260 -5.84 10.69 27.41
CA ARG A 260 -4.72 11.40 28.07
C ARG A 260 -3.39 11.36 27.32
N ILE A 261 -3.32 10.71 26.15
CA ILE A 261 -2.07 10.58 25.39
C ILE A 261 -1.44 11.95 25.09
N ASP A 262 -2.22 12.90 24.57
CA ASP A 262 -1.72 14.24 24.24
C ASP A 262 -1.41 15.09 25.48
N TYR A 263 -2.14 14.85 26.57
CA TYR A 263 -1.85 15.48 27.86
C TYR A 263 -0.48 15.05 28.41
N LEU A 264 -0.17 13.74 28.35
CA LEU A 264 1.12 13.20 28.76
C LEU A 264 2.25 13.80 27.92
N TYR A 265 2.05 13.85 26.59
CA TYR A 265 3.03 14.42 25.68
C TYR A 265 3.27 15.91 25.89
N SER A 266 2.22 16.68 26.19
CA SER A 266 2.31 18.12 26.46
C SER A 266 3.03 18.43 27.78
N ASN A 267 3.03 17.50 28.74
CA ASN A 267 3.69 17.64 30.04
C ASN A 267 5.02 16.86 30.13
N ARG A 268 5.59 16.43 29.00
CA ARG A 268 6.79 15.58 28.94
C ARG A 268 7.99 16.12 29.73
N GLU A 269 8.20 17.43 29.75
CA GLU A 269 9.33 18.06 30.47
C GLU A 269 9.20 17.93 31.99
N LYS A 270 7.97 17.90 32.51
CA LYS A 270 7.71 17.69 33.95
C LYS A 270 7.89 16.22 34.34
N LEU A 271 7.58 15.31 33.41
CA LEU A 271 7.68 13.86 33.60
C LEU A 271 9.11 13.32 33.41
N GLN A 272 9.97 14.07 32.72
CA GLN A 272 11.39 13.75 32.54
C GLN A 272 12.31 14.27 33.66
N LYS A 273 11.80 15.06 34.61
CA LYS A 273 12.61 15.46 35.76
C LYS A 273 12.92 14.22 36.61
N PRO A 274 14.20 13.87 36.84
CA PRO A 274 14.51 12.87 37.84
C PRO A 274 13.97 13.40 39.17
N VAL A 275 13.28 12.54 39.92
CA VAL A 275 13.02 12.77 41.33
C VAL A 275 14.40 13.08 41.93
N LEU A 276 14.63 14.34 42.28
CA LEU A 276 15.81 14.76 43.02
C LEU A 276 15.86 13.87 44.26
N THR A 277 16.80 12.94 44.27
CA THR A 277 17.29 12.29 45.48
C THR A 277 17.66 13.41 46.44
N HIS A 278 16.75 13.71 47.37
CA HIS A 278 17.09 14.49 48.55
C HIS A 278 18.10 13.69 49.36
N ALA A 279 19.15 14.41 49.76
CA ALA A 279 20.31 14.00 50.53
C ALA A 279 19.96 13.32 51.86
#